data_AF-A0A965RP90-F1
#
_entry.id   AF-A0A965RP90-F1
#
_cell.length_a   1.000
_cell.length_b   1.000
_cell.length_c   1.000
_cell.angle_alpha   90.00
_cell.angle_beta   90.00
_cell.angle_gamma   90.00
#
_symmetry.space_group_name_H-M   'P 1'
#
loop_
_entity.id
_entity.type
_entity.pdbx_description
1 polymer ?
#
loop_
_entity_poly.entity_id
_entity_poly.type
_entity_poly.pdbx_seq_one_letter_code
_entity_poly.pdbx_strand_id
1 'polypeptide(L)'
;MRFLGNLLLLLVLGVIPAKETFADLKACQRHIEKLAIKGPEVQAFRSSLYRIEARTAQGSLIEIQGETSVQNIQDHNQQIKQALREPLLGRSGEGQRAVTQKEADSFVKKMDQHPVNGSARESKYDPKECFGFCFGRASLIHHEAIQRNIDPEAIRKIWAVGSLEKEKWHFHVSTILKAQGRGTWWATDTIYKSAISVETWMDRMERSSDDGRLMFFVTDPRRFSVYSPQFYTGLDLFGDGKSDYYNGYFRDYFEFTLRKKTPKLSH
;
A
#
# COMPACT_ATOMS: atom_id res chain seq x y z
N MET A 1 36.75 -29.52 22.57
CA MET A 1 35.52 -30.35 22.73
C MET A 1 34.88 -30.01 24.06
N ARG A 2 33.56 -29.75 24.03
CA ARG A 2 32.60 -29.74 25.15
C ARG A 2 32.91 -28.86 26.37
N PHE A 3 32.21 -27.73 26.44
CA PHE A 3 31.76 -27.17 27.72
C PHE A 3 30.23 -27.08 27.69
N LEU A 4 29.61 -27.69 28.70
CA LEU A 4 28.18 -27.73 28.97
C LEU A 4 28.02 -27.46 30.47
N GLY A 5 27.04 -26.63 30.82
CA GLY A 5 26.54 -26.39 32.17
C GLY A 5 27.10 -25.12 32.80
N ASN A 6 26.32 -24.22 33.41
CA ASN A 6 24.89 -24.10 33.73
C ASN A 6 24.66 -22.61 34.02
N LEU A 7 23.49 -22.04 33.72
CA LEU A 7 22.72 -21.26 34.71
C LEU A 7 21.32 -20.92 34.23
N LEU A 8 20.35 -21.36 35.02
CA LEU A 8 18.95 -20.99 35.02
C LEU A 8 18.79 -19.83 36.04
N LEU A 9 18.27 -18.66 35.65
CA LEU A 9 17.54 -17.77 36.58
C LEU A 9 16.63 -16.75 35.88
N LEU A 10 15.32 -17.00 36.01
CA LEU A 10 14.19 -16.09 36.21
C LEU A 10 14.20 -14.67 35.61
N LEU A 11 13.22 -14.44 34.72
CA LEU A 11 12.30 -13.30 34.85
C LEU A 11 10.88 -13.78 34.56
N VAL A 12 10.15 -14.06 35.63
CA VAL A 12 8.68 -14.02 35.68
C VAL A 12 8.32 -12.54 35.81
N LEU A 13 7.44 -12.04 34.94
CA LEU A 13 6.23 -11.26 35.26
C LEU A 13 5.61 -10.75 33.95
N GLY A 14 4.45 -11.31 33.59
CA GLY A 14 3.63 -10.85 32.45
C GLY A 14 3.46 -11.86 31.31
N VAL A 15 3.19 -13.13 31.61
CA VAL A 15 2.86 -14.14 30.59
C VAL A 15 1.45 -13.86 30.05
N ILE A 16 1.37 -13.11 28.95
CA ILE A 16 0.30 -13.31 27.99
C ILE A 16 0.61 -14.67 27.33
N PRO A 17 -0.31 -15.64 27.30
CA PRO A 17 -0.03 -16.94 26.74
C PRO A 17 0.26 -16.79 25.23
N ALA A 18 1.53 -16.98 24.85
CA ALA A 18 2.00 -16.94 23.46
C ALA A 18 1.24 -17.90 22.52
N LYS A 19 0.47 -18.85 23.05
CA LYS A 19 -0.30 -19.80 22.24
C LYS A 19 -1.49 -19.15 21.49
N GLU A 20 -2.07 -18.05 21.99
CA GLU A 20 -3.19 -17.40 21.31
C GLU A 20 -2.73 -16.46 20.19
N THR A 21 -1.59 -15.78 20.36
CA THR A 21 -1.05 -14.85 19.35
C THR A 21 -0.55 -15.55 18.07
N PHE A 22 -0.04 -16.77 18.17
CA PHE A 22 0.40 -17.53 16.98
C PHE A 22 -0.74 -18.14 16.17
N ALA A 23 -1.90 -18.41 16.79
CA ALA A 23 -3.07 -18.92 16.07
C ALA A 23 -3.64 -17.86 15.11
N ASP A 24 -3.66 -16.60 15.57
CA ASP A 24 -4.09 -15.46 14.76
C ASP A 24 -3.10 -15.11 13.64
N LEU A 25 -1.79 -15.24 13.88
CA LEU A 25 -0.78 -15.08 12.82
C LEU A 25 -0.91 -16.13 11.71
N LYS A 26 -1.19 -17.40 12.04
CA LYS A 26 -1.47 -18.44 11.04
C LYS A 26 -2.80 -18.23 10.31
N ALA A 27 -3.79 -17.63 10.94
CA ALA A 27 -5.03 -17.22 10.27
C ALA A 27 -4.77 -16.07 9.29
N CYS A 28 -3.97 -15.08 9.71
CA CYS A 28 -3.54 -13.96 8.90
C CYS A 28 -2.70 -14.41 7.69
N GLN A 29 -1.74 -15.32 7.91
CA GLN A 29 -0.90 -15.88 6.85
C GLN A 29 -1.70 -16.70 5.83
N ARG A 30 -2.63 -17.56 6.27
CA ARG A 30 -3.55 -18.27 5.34
C ARG A 30 -4.45 -17.32 4.56
N HIS A 31 -4.78 -16.16 5.13
CA HIS A 31 -5.49 -15.11 4.41
C HIS A 31 -4.59 -14.49 3.33
N ILE A 32 -3.34 -14.15 3.65
CA ILE A 32 -2.33 -13.64 2.70
C ILE A 32 -2.07 -14.65 1.57
N GLU A 33 -1.98 -15.94 1.88
CA GLU A 33 -1.76 -17.01 0.88
C GLU A 33 -2.98 -17.20 -0.04
N LYS A 34 -4.22 -17.00 0.43
CA LYS A 34 -5.41 -16.95 -0.44
C LYS A 34 -5.42 -15.73 -1.37
N LEU A 35 -4.69 -14.67 -1.03
CA LEU A 35 -4.50 -13.47 -1.85
C LEU A 35 -3.35 -13.62 -2.85
N ALA A 36 -2.58 -14.72 -2.80
CA ALA A 36 -1.67 -15.10 -3.86
C ALA A 36 -2.49 -15.65 -5.05
N ILE A 37 -3.05 -14.72 -5.84
CA ILE A 37 -3.85 -15.02 -7.03
C ILE A 37 -3.00 -15.86 -8.00
N LYS A 38 -3.53 -17.01 -8.42
CA LYS A 38 -3.01 -17.76 -9.57
C LYS A 38 -3.09 -16.85 -10.80
N GLY A 39 -1.95 -16.53 -11.39
CA GLY A 39 -1.79 -15.43 -12.33
C GLY A 39 -2.75 -15.51 -13.54
N PRO A 40 -3.41 -14.39 -13.92
CA PRO A 40 -4.15 -14.29 -15.17
C PRO A 40 -3.17 -14.02 -16.32
N GLU A 41 -2.37 -15.03 -16.68
CA GLU A 41 -1.24 -14.89 -17.62
C GLU A 41 -1.67 -14.49 -19.04
N VAL A 42 -2.97 -14.56 -19.37
CA VAL A 42 -3.50 -14.31 -20.73
C VAL A 42 -4.33 -13.01 -20.86
N GLN A 43 -4.87 -12.46 -19.76
CA GLN A 43 -5.66 -11.21 -19.82
C GLN A 43 -4.85 -9.95 -19.54
N ALA A 44 -3.75 -10.06 -18.79
CA ALA A 44 -2.93 -8.92 -18.38
C ALA A 44 -2.33 -8.14 -19.58
N PHE A 45 -2.06 -8.81 -20.70
CA PHE A 45 -1.45 -8.20 -21.89
C PHE A 45 -2.29 -7.13 -22.62
N ARG A 46 -3.57 -6.92 -22.24
CA ARG A 46 -4.46 -6.01 -23.00
C ARG A 46 -4.58 -4.59 -22.46
N SER A 47 -4.34 -4.33 -21.18
CA SER A 47 -4.44 -2.95 -20.67
C SER A 47 -3.14 -2.18 -20.89
N SER A 48 -3.24 -0.90 -21.24
CA SER A 48 -2.05 -0.04 -21.34
C SER A 48 -1.40 0.13 -19.97
N LEU A 49 -2.20 0.12 -18.90
CA LEU A 49 -1.69 0.22 -17.53
C LEU A 49 -0.77 -0.94 -17.17
N TYR A 50 -1.14 -2.19 -17.52
CA TYR A 50 -0.28 -3.35 -17.27
C TYR A 50 1.01 -3.30 -18.09
N ARG A 51 0.96 -2.82 -19.34
CA ARG A 51 2.17 -2.64 -20.16
C ARG A 51 3.10 -1.58 -19.58
N ILE A 52 2.56 -0.48 -19.05
CA ILE A 52 3.33 0.55 -18.35
C ILE A 52 3.97 -0.05 -17.09
N GLU A 53 3.15 -0.70 -16.26
CA GLU A 53 3.57 -1.36 -15.03
C GLU A 53 4.71 -2.35 -15.29
N ALA A 54 4.56 -3.25 -16.26
CA ALA A 54 5.54 -4.28 -16.60
C ALA A 54 6.93 -3.72 -16.94
N ARG A 55 7.01 -2.55 -17.59
CA ARG A 55 8.29 -1.87 -17.88
C ARG A 55 8.99 -1.35 -16.62
N THR A 56 8.21 -1.08 -15.57
CA THR A 56 8.69 -0.53 -14.29
C THR A 56 8.69 -1.57 -13.17
N ALA A 57 8.29 -2.80 -13.47
CA ALA A 57 8.06 -3.85 -12.49
C ALA A 57 9.35 -4.46 -11.94
N GLN A 58 10.50 -4.30 -12.61
CA GLN A 58 11.72 -5.06 -12.31
C GLN A 58 12.87 -4.28 -11.67
N GLY A 59 12.65 -3.03 -11.21
CA GLY A 59 13.73 -2.22 -10.64
C GLY A 59 13.31 -1.28 -9.53
N SER A 60 14.26 -0.49 -9.06
CA SER A 60 14.03 0.66 -8.17
C SER A 60 13.36 1.79 -8.96
N LEU A 61 12.22 2.27 -8.48
CA LEU A 61 11.51 3.42 -9.09
C LEU A 61 12.35 4.70 -8.99
N ILE A 62 13.19 4.81 -7.94
CA ILE A 62 14.12 5.93 -7.74
C ILE A 62 15.21 5.92 -8.81
N GLU A 63 15.80 4.76 -9.10
CA GLU A 63 16.84 4.62 -10.15
C GLU A 63 16.22 4.92 -11.53
N ILE A 64 15.06 4.33 -11.82
CA ILE A 64 14.33 4.58 -13.07
C ILE A 64 14.08 6.08 -13.26
N GLN A 65 13.57 6.77 -12.22
CA GLN A 65 13.33 8.22 -12.31
C GLN A 65 14.64 9.02 -12.47
N GLY A 66 15.70 8.66 -11.75
CA GLY A 66 16.99 9.32 -11.80
C GLY A 66 17.66 9.24 -13.18
N GLU A 67 17.51 8.12 -13.88
CA GLU A 67 18.08 7.88 -15.21
C GLU A 67 17.20 8.40 -16.35
N THR A 68 15.94 8.73 -16.09
CA THR A 68 15.00 9.16 -17.12
C THR A 68 15.13 10.66 -17.40
N SER A 69 15.18 11.03 -18.70
CA SER A 69 15.19 12.44 -19.12
C SER A 69 13.87 13.14 -18.79
N VAL A 70 13.89 14.49 -18.66
CA VAL A 70 12.68 15.27 -18.35
C VAL A 70 11.57 15.02 -19.39
N GLN A 71 11.92 15.01 -20.67
CA GLN A 71 10.95 14.73 -21.74
C GLN A 71 10.34 13.33 -21.60
N ASN A 72 11.17 12.31 -21.34
CA ASN A 72 10.68 10.94 -21.17
C ASN A 72 9.80 10.80 -19.91
N ILE A 73 10.09 11.55 -18.83
CA ILE A 73 9.23 11.62 -17.63
C ILE A 73 7.86 12.20 -18.00
N GLN A 74 7.83 13.30 -18.75
CA GLN A 74 6.57 13.92 -19.18
C GLN A 74 5.75 12.98 -20.06
N ASP A 75 6.39 12.34 -21.05
CA ASP A 75 5.74 11.38 -21.93
C ASP A 75 5.21 10.16 -21.15
N HIS A 76 5.98 9.67 -20.17
CA HIS A 76 5.57 8.59 -19.28
C HIS A 76 4.36 8.98 -18.43
N ASN A 77 4.37 10.17 -17.82
CA ASN A 77 3.27 10.67 -17.01
C ASN A 77 1.99 10.83 -17.85
N GLN A 78 2.09 11.27 -19.10
CA GLN A 78 0.94 11.32 -20.02
C GLN A 78 0.41 9.93 -20.36
N GLN A 79 1.29 8.95 -20.60
CA GLN A 79 0.89 7.56 -20.81
C GLN A 79 0.14 6.99 -19.61
N ILE A 80 0.57 7.28 -18.37
CA ILE A 80 -0.15 6.90 -17.15
C ILE A 80 -1.51 7.58 -17.08
N LYS A 81 -1.58 8.90 -17.26
CA LYS A 81 -2.84 9.68 -17.25
C LYS A 81 -3.85 9.10 -18.25
N GLN A 82 -3.39 8.69 -19.44
CA GLN A 82 -4.23 8.02 -20.44
C GLN A 82 -4.65 6.61 -20.01
N ALA A 83 -3.71 5.78 -19.58
CA ALA A 83 -3.97 4.39 -19.20
C ALA A 83 -4.91 4.26 -18.00
N LEU A 84 -4.85 5.20 -17.05
CA LEU A 84 -5.76 5.22 -15.90
C LEU A 84 -7.22 5.42 -16.32
N ARG A 85 -7.48 6.07 -17.46
CA ARG A 85 -8.83 6.30 -18.00
C ARG A 85 -9.44 5.05 -18.65
N GLU A 86 -8.63 4.04 -18.96
CA GLU A 86 -9.10 2.82 -19.60
C GLU A 86 -10.07 2.04 -18.68
N PRO A 87 -11.11 1.39 -19.23
CA PRO A 87 -11.94 0.48 -18.47
C PRO A 87 -11.12 -0.76 -18.06
N LEU A 88 -11.49 -1.39 -16.94
CA LEU A 88 -10.94 -2.69 -16.60
C LEU A 88 -11.45 -3.72 -17.62
N LEU A 89 -10.52 -4.39 -18.32
CA LEU A 89 -10.82 -5.44 -19.28
C LEU A 89 -10.90 -6.81 -18.56
N GLY A 90 -11.61 -7.78 -19.11
CA GLY A 90 -11.65 -9.16 -18.56
C GLY A 90 -12.94 -9.53 -17.84
N ARG A 91 -13.08 -10.81 -17.47
CA ARG A 91 -14.24 -11.33 -16.72
C ARG A 91 -14.08 -10.95 -15.26
N SER A 92 -15.15 -10.46 -14.64
CA SER A 92 -15.14 -10.15 -13.20
C SER A 92 -14.81 -11.39 -12.39
N GLY A 93 -13.88 -11.27 -11.45
CA GLY A 93 -13.91 -12.16 -10.30
C GLY A 93 -15.21 -11.96 -9.51
N GLU A 94 -15.38 -12.66 -8.40
CA GLU A 94 -16.52 -12.48 -7.50
C GLU A 94 -16.50 -11.13 -6.75
N GLY A 95 -15.47 -10.30 -6.95
CA GLY A 95 -15.25 -9.03 -6.27
C GLY A 95 -15.86 -7.81 -6.96
N GLN A 96 -16.03 -6.72 -6.19
CA GLN A 96 -16.46 -5.42 -6.68
C GLN A 96 -15.35 -4.77 -7.52
N ARG A 97 -15.57 -4.60 -8.82
CA ARG A 97 -14.56 -4.05 -9.77
C ARG A 97 -14.43 -2.54 -9.77
N ALA A 98 -15.33 -1.84 -9.08
CA ALA A 98 -15.32 -0.39 -9.05
C ALA A 98 -16.07 0.12 -7.83
N VAL A 99 -15.57 1.19 -7.22
CA VAL A 99 -16.14 1.79 -6.01
C VAL A 99 -16.69 3.19 -6.30
N THR A 100 -17.79 3.52 -5.64
CA THR A 100 -18.34 4.88 -5.57
C THR A 100 -17.40 5.80 -4.79
N GLN A 101 -17.55 7.11 -4.94
CA GLN A 101 -16.86 8.11 -4.10
C GLN A 101 -17.12 7.85 -2.60
N LYS A 102 -18.37 7.56 -2.22
CA LYS A 102 -18.74 7.32 -0.82
C LYS A 102 -18.01 6.12 -0.23
N GLU A 103 -17.86 5.05 -1.01
CA GLU A 103 -17.07 3.89 -0.60
C GLU A 103 -15.58 4.25 -0.49
N ALA A 104 -15.02 4.95 -1.48
CA ALA A 104 -13.63 5.43 -1.45
C ALA A 104 -13.35 6.32 -0.22
N ASP A 105 -14.24 7.27 0.08
CA ASP A 105 -14.16 8.15 1.26
C ASP A 105 -14.20 7.36 2.56
N SER A 106 -14.94 6.25 2.60
CA SER A 106 -15.01 5.42 3.79
C SER A 106 -13.68 4.70 4.10
N PHE A 107 -12.81 4.47 3.11
CA PHE A 107 -11.44 4.00 3.36
C PHE A 107 -10.61 5.09 4.02
N VAL A 108 -10.59 6.29 3.42
CA VAL A 108 -9.85 7.45 3.94
C VAL A 108 -10.28 7.77 5.36
N LYS A 109 -11.60 7.87 5.60
CA LYS A 109 -12.16 8.11 6.93
C LYS A 109 -11.80 7.02 7.93
N LYS A 110 -11.90 5.74 7.56
CA LYS A 110 -11.54 4.64 8.45
C LYS A 110 -10.08 4.73 8.88
N MET A 111 -9.19 5.03 7.94
CA MET A 111 -7.75 5.15 8.21
C MET A 111 -7.42 6.38 9.05
N ASP A 112 -7.95 7.55 8.69
CA ASP A 112 -7.75 8.81 9.41
C ASP A 112 -8.24 8.73 10.87
N GLN A 113 -9.40 8.10 11.09
CA GLN A 113 -9.99 7.93 12.42
C GLN A 113 -9.43 6.74 13.21
N HIS A 114 -8.54 5.94 12.61
CA HIS A 114 -7.95 4.80 13.29
C HIS A 114 -6.90 5.27 14.31
N PRO A 115 -6.93 4.80 15.57
CA PRO A 115 -6.06 5.31 16.63
C PRO A 115 -4.56 5.04 16.42
N VAL A 116 -4.23 4.20 15.45
CA VAL A 116 -2.86 3.82 15.03
C VAL A 116 -2.43 4.52 13.73
N ASN A 117 -3.35 4.83 12.82
CA ASN A 117 -3.03 5.26 11.44
C ASN A 117 -3.17 6.78 11.23
N GLY A 118 -3.91 7.50 12.08
CA GLY A 118 -4.03 8.95 11.95
C GLY A 118 -2.69 9.67 12.02
N SER A 119 -2.55 10.79 11.30
CA SER A 119 -1.30 11.56 11.19
C SER A 119 -0.72 12.02 12.55
N ALA A 120 -1.56 12.15 13.57
CA ALA A 120 -1.14 12.44 14.95
C ALA A 120 -0.24 11.34 15.58
N ARG A 121 -0.11 10.17 14.94
CA ARG A 121 0.73 9.04 15.39
C ARG A 121 1.99 8.86 14.55
N GLU A 122 2.21 9.69 13.54
CA GLU A 122 3.35 9.58 12.63
C GLU A 122 4.68 9.56 13.40
N SER A 123 4.87 10.45 14.38
CA SER A 123 6.09 10.51 15.19
C SER A 123 6.35 9.25 16.04
N LYS A 124 5.32 8.43 16.31
CA LYS A 124 5.50 7.14 17.00
C LYS A 124 6.04 6.07 16.05
N TYR A 125 5.51 6.02 14.83
CA TYR A 125 5.72 4.90 13.92
C TYR A 125 6.79 5.16 12.85
N ASP A 126 7.02 6.42 12.50
CA ASP A 126 8.09 6.87 11.59
C ASP A 126 8.83 8.07 12.19
N PRO A 127 9.49 7.91 13.36
CA PRO A 127 10.11 9.02 14.11
C PRO A 127 11.25 9.72 13.35
N LYS A 128 11.78 9.09 12.30
CA LYS A 128 12.87 9.60 11.49
C LYS A 128 12.42 10.04 10.10
N GLU A 129 11.11 9.97 9.80
CA GLU A 129 10.55 10.25 8.47
C GLU A 129 11.27 9.46 7.34
N CYS A 130 11.78 8.25 7.66
CA CYS A 130 12.75 7.53 6.82
C CYS A 130 12.11 6.47 5.93
N PHE A 131 11.05 5.82 6.43
CA PHE A 131 10.51 4.61 5.80
C PHE A 131 9.18 4.86 5.08
N GLY A 132 8.66 6.08 5.19
CA GLY A 132 7.45 6.51 4.50
C GLY A 132 6.25 5.96 5.23
N PHE A 133 5.82 6.66 6.29
CA PHE A 133 4.52 6.44 6.91
C PHE A 133 3.40 6.33 5.85
N CYS A 134 3.52 7.06 4.74
CA CYS A 134 2.66 6.94 3.54
C CYS A 134 2.52 5.51 2.98
N PHE A 135 3.61 4.74 2.89
CA PHE A 135 3.55 3.34 2.48
C PHE A 135 2.71 2.51 3.45
N GLY A 136 2.92 2.70 4.75
CA GLY A 136 2.15 2.03 5.79
C GLY A 136 0.65 2.24 5.59
N ARG A 137 0.24 3.49 5.37
CA ARG A 137 -1.18 3.85 5.15
C ARG A 137 -1.72 3.25 3.85
N ALA A 138 -0.97 3.34 2.74
CA ALA A 138 -1.37 2.75 1.47
C ALA A 138 -1.56 1.23 1.58
N SER A 139 -0.64 0.52 2.25
CA SER A 139 -0.71 -0.93 2.44
C SER A 139 -1.89 -1.35 3.32
N LEU A 140 -2.23 -0.60 4.37
CA LEU A 140 -3.43 -0.86 5.16
C LEU A 140 -4.73 -0.62 4.37
N ILE A 141 -4.77 0.39 3.49
CA ILE A 141 -5.93 0.59 2.61
C ILE A 141 -6.06 -0.55 1.60
N HIS A 142 -4.94 -1.02 1.04
CA HIS A 142 -4.96 -2.21 0.18
C HIS A 142 -5.53 -3.42 0.94
N HIS A 143 -5.05 -3.70 2.15
CA HIS A 143 -5.60 -4.78 2.99
C HIS A 143 -7.10 -4.61 3.27
N GLU A 144 -7.55 -3.40 3.59
CA GLU A 144 -8.97 -3.10 3.81
C GLU A 144 -9.79 -3.32 2.53
N ALA A 145 -9.29 -2.93 1.36
CA ALA A 145 -9.99 -3.10 0.08
C ALA A 145 -10.21 -4.58 -0.22
N ILE A 146 -9.18 -5.39 0.01
CA ILE A 146 -9.28 -6.85 -0.09
C ILE A 146 -10.31 -7.43 0.89
N GLN A 147 -10.31 -6.98 2.15
CA GLN A 147 -11.29 -7.44 3.15
C GLN A 147 -12.74 -7.09 2.78
N ARG A 148 -12.93 -6.02 2.01
CA ARG A 148 -14.24 -5.60 1.47
C ARG A 148 -14.57 -6.25 0.12
N ASN A 149 -13.82 -7.29 -0.26
CA ASN A 149 -14.03 -8.03 -1.50
C ASN A 149 -13.96 -7.13 -2.76
N ILE A 150 -13.11 -6.10 -2.74
CA ILE A 150 -12.77 -5.35 -3.96
C ILE A 150 -11.93 -6.24 -4.86
N ASP A 151 -12.26 -6.28 -6.15
CA ASP A 151 -11.51 -7.06 -7.15
C ASP A 151 -10.05 -6.60 -7.16
N PRO A 152 -9.05 -7.50 -7.03
CA PRO A 152 -7.64 -7.15 -7.07
C PRO A 152 -7.22 -6.39 -8.35
N GLU A 153 -7.90 -6.58 -9.48
CA GLU A 153 -7.65 -5.79 -10.69
C GLU A 153 -8.08 -4.31 -10.53
N ALA A 154 -8.98 -4.03 -9.60
CA ALA A 154 -9.48 -2.70 -9.27
C ALA A 154 -8.69 -2.01 -8.16
N ILE A 155 -7.55 -2.58 -7.73
CA ILE A 155 -6.67 -2.01 -6.71
C ILE A 155 -5.26 -1.86 -7.30
N ARG A 156 -4.69 -0.67 -7.20
CA ARG A 156 -3.29 -0.41 -7.56
C ARG A 156 -2.64 0.50 -6.53
N LYS A 157 -1.32 0.62 -6.56
CA LYS A 157 -0.60 1.71 -5.91
C LYS A 157 -0.17 2.72 -6.97
N ILE A 158 -0.31 4.01 -6.68
CA ILE A 158 0.31 5.09 -7.43
C ILE A 158 1.43 5.69 -6.59
N TRP A 159 2.59 5.88 -7.21
CA TRP A 159 3.77 6.47 -6.62
C TRP A 159 4.08 7.77 -7.35
N ALA A 160 4.41 8.81 -6.60
CA ALA A 160 5.03 10.03 -7.09
C ALA A 160 6.50 9.96 -6.65
N VAL A 161 7.44 9.99 -7.59
CA VAL A 161 8.88 9.80 -7.30
C VAL A 161 9.66 10.96 -7.89
N GLY A 162 10.51 11.59 -7.09
CA GLY A 162 11.20 12.84 -7.41
C GLY A 162 11.22 13.78 -6.22
N SER A 163 11.79 14.97 -6.39
CA SER A 163 11.87 15.96 -5.32
C SER A 163 10.49 16.57 -5.03
N LEU A 164 10.04 16.48 -3.78
CA LEU A 164 8.77 16.99 -3.27
C LEU A 164 8.98 17.81 -2.00
N GLU A 165 8.19 18.88 -1.85
CA GLU A 165 8.14 19.73 -0.65
C GLU A 165 9.50 20.28 -0.20
N LYS A 166 10.23 20.92 -1.11
CA LYS A 166 11.59 21.46 -0.92
C LYS A 166 12.58 20.36 -0.51
N GLU A 167 12.60 19.27 -1.27
CA GLU A 167 13.44 18.09 -1.03
C GLU A 167 13.16 17.36 0.29
N LYS A 168 12.06 17.68 0.99
CA LYS A 168 11.69 16.99 2.22
C LYS A 168 11.35 15.52 1.93
N TRP A 169 10.70 15.26 0.80
CA TRP A 169 10.31 13.92 0.39
C TRP A 169 10.88 13.60 -1.00
N HIS A 170 11.38 12.37 -1.16
CA HIS A 170 11.85 11.85 -2.45
C HIS A 170 10.79 11.00 -3.16
N PHE A 171 9.72 10.65 -2.45
CA PHE A 171 8.57 9.97 -3.00
C PHE A 171 7.34 10.13 -2.10
N HIS A 172 6.17 9.87 -2.67
CA HIS A 172 4.92 9.67 -1.95
C HIS A 172 4.10 8.55 -2.61
N VAL A 173 3.25 7.87 -1.85
CA VAL A 173 2.46 6.74 -2.35
C VAL A 173 1.04 6.76 -1.82
N SER A 174 0.10 6.36 -2.68
CA SER A 174 -1.28 6.11 -2.32
C SER A 174 -1.79 4.83 -2.95
N THR A 175 -2.71 4.14 -2.27
CA THR A 175 -3.54 3.12 -2.93
C THR A 175 -4.60 3.84 -3.76
N ILE A 176 -4.80 3.38 -4.99
CA ILE A 176 -5.88 3.83 -5.87
C ILE A 176 -6.88 2.71 -6.09
N LEU A 177 -8.17 3.06 -6.10
CA LEU A 177 -9.28 2.13 -6.32
C LEU A 177 -10.03 2.53 -7.59
N LYS A 178 -10.39 1.56 -8.43
CA LYS A 178 -11.10 1.87 -9.68
C LYS A 178 -12.44 2.54 -9.34
N ALA A 179 -12.73 3.68 -9.96
CA ALA A 179 -13.97 4.40 -9.72
C ALA A 179 -15.12 3.79 -10.54
N GLN A 180 -16.31 3.71 -9.95
CA GLN A 180 -17.52 3.33 -10.68
C GLN A 180 -17.87 4.41 -11.71
N GLY A 181 -18.10 4.01 -12.97
CA GLY A 181 -18.46 4.92 -14.05
C GLY A 181 -17.30 5.34 -14.93
N ARG A 182 -17.03 6.66 -15.03
CA ARG A 182 -16.30 7.41 -16.09
C ARG A 182 -14.82 7.07 -16.35
N GLY A 183 -14.39 5.84 -16.07
CA GLY A 183 -13.03 5.40 -16.36
C GLY A 183 -11.96 5.95 -15.42
N THR A 184 -12.27 6.70 -14.37
CA THR A 184 -11.26 7.25 -13.43
C THR A 184 -10.90 6.27 -12.29
N TRP A 185 -10.00 6.68 -11.40
CA TRP A 185 -9.61 6.01 -10.16
C TRP A 185 -9.70 6.99 -8.99
N TRP A 186 -10.00 6.49 -7.81
CA TRP A 186 -9.95 7.23 -6.55
C TRP A 186 -8.60 7.03 -5.87
N ALA A 187 -7.86 8.11 -5.63
CA ALA A 187 -6.74 8.09 -4.71
C ALA A 187 -7.25 8.19 -3.28
N THR A 188 -6.96 7.15 -2.48
CA THR A 188 -7.35 7.06 -1.07
C THR A 188 -6.16 7.43 -0.20
N ASP A 189 -5.82 8.71 -0.18
CA ASP A 189 -4.68 9.22 0.55
C ASP A 189 -5.13 10.03 1.77
N THR A 190 -4.71 9.62 2.96
CA THR A 190 -5.15 10.22 4.22
C THR A 190 -4.51 11.58 4.50
N ILE A 191 -3.55 12.04 3.68
CA ILE A 191 -3.16 13.46 3.73
C ILE A 191 -4.33 14.37 3.32
N TYR A 192 -5.33 13.82 2.63
CA TYR A 192 -6.57 14.48 2.29
C TYR A 192 -7.72 13.98 3.18
N LYS A 193 -8.70 14.85 3.41
CA LYS A 193 -9.89 14.54 4.24
C LYS A 193 -10.89 13.59 3.56
N SER A 194 -10.73 13.34 2.26
CA SER A 194 -11.62 12.51 1.43
C SER A 194 -10.81 11.88 0.30
N ALA A 195 -11.34 10.84 -0.31
CA ALA A 195 -10.78 10.34 -1.55
C ALA A 195 -10.93 11.42 -2.63
N ILE A 196 -9.97 11.50 -3.55
CA ILE A 196 -9.99 12.43 -4.68
C ILE A 196 -9.73 11.66 -5.96
N SER A 197 -10.08 12.23 -7.12
CA SER A 197 -9.69 11.61 -8.39
C SER A 197 -8.17 11.47 -8.48
N VAL A 198 -7.70 10.41 -9.11
CA VAL A 198 -6.26 10.18 -9.30
C VAL A 198 -5.62 11.32 -10.10
N GLU A 199 -6.35 11.92 -11.04
CA GLU A 199 -5.88 13.10 -11.76
C GLU A 199 -5.67 14.29 -10.82
N THR A 200 -6.62 14.57 -9.94
CA THR A 200 -6.46 15.63 -8.92
C THR A 200 -5.30 15.33 -7.96
N TRP A 201 -5.08 14.05 -7.63
CA TRP A 201 -3.94 13.63 -6.82
C TRP A 201 -2.61 13.90 -7.53
N MET A 202 -2.49 13.49 -8.80
CA MET A 202 -1.29 13.74 -9.63
C MET A 202 -1.01 15.23 -9.77
N ASP A 203 -2.02 16.04 -10.09
CA ASP A 203 -1.86 17.50 -10.25
C ASP A 203 -1.48 18.21 -8.94
N ARG A 204 -1.81 17.63 -7.77
CA ARG A 204 -1.35 18.14 -6.47
C ARG A 204 0.11 17.75 -6.22
N MET A 205 0.49 16.51 -6.51
CA MET A 205 1.88 16.06 -6.39
C MET A 205 2.80 16.85 -7.34
N GLU A 206 2.40 17.06 -8.60
CA GLU A 206 3.15 17.87 -9.58
C GLU A 206 3.40 19.30 -9.06
N ARG A 207 2.40 19.93 -8.43
CA ARG A 207 2.54 21.27 -7.84
C ARG A 207 3.44 21.32 -6.61
N SER A 208 3.64 20.19 -5.94
CA SER A 208 4.58 20.04 -4.83
C SER A 208 5.99 19.68 -5.29
N SER A 209 6.21 19.45 -6.59
CA SER A 209 7.54 19.13 -7.13
C SER A 209 8.43 20.37 -7.21
N ASP A 210 9.67 20.21 -6.77
CA ASP A 210 10.63 21.32 -6.71
C ASP A 210 11.45 21.51 -8.00
N ASP A 211 11.59 20.44 -8.78
CA ASP A 211 12.54 20.38 -9.90
C ASP A 211 11.87 20.06 -11.25
N GLY A 212 10.56 19.83 -11.27
CA GLY A 212 9.81 19.44 -12.47
C GLY A 212 10.18 18.05 -13.00
N ARG A 213 10.88 17.22 -12.21
CA ARG A 213 11.29 15.86 -12.57
C ARG A 213 10.44 14.79 -11.88
N LEU A 214 9.27 15.15 -11.37
CA LEU A 214 8.36 14.18 -10.74
C LEU A 214 7.84 13.16 -11.75
N MET A 215 8.13 11.89 -11.51
CA MET A 215 7.70 10.76 -12.31
C MET A 215 6.66 9.94 -11.54
N PHE A 216 5.53 9.65 -12.17
CA PHE A 216 4.51 8.78 -11.59
C PHE A 216 4.76 7.33 -11.98
N PHE A 217 4.38 6.41 -11.09
CA PHE A 217 4.38 4.99 -11.37
C PHE A 217 3.08 4.38 -10.87
N VAL A 218 2.52 3.43 -11.61
CA VAL A 218 1.40 2.61 -11.15
C VAL A 218 1.84 1.16 -11.08
N THR A 219 1.67 0.54 -9.91
CA THR A 219 2.18 -0.81 -9.65
C THR A 219 1.13 -1.71 -9.03
N ASP A 220 1.42 -3.00 -9.03
CA ASP A 220 0.77 -4.00 -8.19
C ASP A 220 0.65 -3.45 -6.76
N PRO A 221 -0.53 -3.55 -6.13
CA PRO A 221 -0.75 -3.02 -4.79
C PRO A 221 0.10 -3.74 -3.73
N ARG A 222 0.66 -4.91 -4.04
CA ARG A 222 1.58 -5.66 -3.17
C ARG A 222 3.02 -5.17 -3.21
N ARG A 223 3.41 -4.30 -4.15
CA ARG A 223 4.76 -3.75 -4.19
C ARG A 223 5.11 -3.09 -2.85
N PHE A 224 6.26 -3.48 -2.29
CA PHE A 224 6.67 -3.06 -0.94
C PHE A 224 7.35 -1.69 -0.93
N SER A 225 8.16 -1.34 -1.92
CA SER A 225 9.02 -0.16 -1.82
C SER A 225 9.27 0.52 -3.15
N VAL A 226 9.64 1.80 -3.10
CA VAL A 226 10.23 2.49 -4.25
C VAL A 226 11.59 1.91 -4.61
N TYR A 227 12.34 1.36 -3.65
CA TYR A 227 13.70 0.86 -3.88
C TYR A 227 13.76 -0.57 -4.41
N SER A 228 12.71 -1.35 -4.21
CA SER A 228 12.69 -2.77 -4.54
C SER A 228 11.37 -3.18 -5.20
N PRO A 229 11.42 -4.00 -6.26
CA PRO A 229 10.21 -4.53 -6.89
C PRO A 229 9.52 -5.65 -6.09
N GLN A 230 10.12 -6.07 -4.96
CA GLN A 230 9.59 -7.15 -4.15
C GLN A 230 8.19 -6.84 -3.62
N PHE A 231 7.38 -7.88 -3.56
CA PHE A 231 6.10 -7.83 -2.86
C PHE A 231 6.34 -7.94 -1.37
N TYR A 232 5.55 -7.19 -0.60
CA TYR A 232 5.65 -7.27 0.84
C TYR A 232 5.15 -8.63 1.35
N THR A 233 5.87 -9.16 2.32
CA THR A 233 5.56 -10.39 3.03
C THR A 233 5.10 -10.06 4.45
N GLY A 234 4.64 -11.08 5.19
CA GLY A 234 4.37 -10.90 6.62
C GLY A 234 5.61 -10.44 7.40
N LEU A 235 6.81 -10.89 7.01
CA LEU A 235 8.06 -10.45 7.64
C LEU A 235 8.32 -8.96 7.41
N ASP A 236 8.04 -8.45 6.22
CA ASP A 236 8.23 -7.03 5.90
C ASP A 236 7.28 -6.12 6.69
N LEU A 237 6.05 -6.60 6.96
CA LEU A 237 5.04 -5.84 7.69
C LEU A 237 5.14 -5.98 9.21
N PHE A 238 5.46 -7.17 9.73
CA PHE A 238 5.41 -7.46 11.17
C PHE A 238 6.77 -7.62 11.83
N GLY A 239 7.84 -7.66 11.03
CA GLY A 239 9.18 -7.96 11.48
C GLY A 239 9.41 -9.45 11.78
N ASP A 240 10.66 -9.80 12.04
CA ASP A 240 11.08 -11.12 12.52
C ASP A 240 11.17 -11.19 14.06
N GLY A 241 10.75 -10.12 14.74
CA GLY A 241 10.90 -9.92 16.20
C GLY A 241 12.25 -9.33 16.61
N LYS A 242 13.18 -9.12 15.66
CA LYS A 242 14.47 -8.45 15.87
C LYS A 242 14.58 -7.14 15.09
N SER A 243 13.98 -7.06 13.91
CA SER A 243 13.80 -5.82 13.15
C SER A 243 12.31 -5.57 12.88
N ASP A 244 11.88 -4.33 13.10
CA ASP A 244 10.53 -3.86 12.78
C ASP A 244 10.66 -2.48 12.12
N TYR A 245 10.63 -2.46 10.79
CA TYR A 245 10.82 -1.25 9.99
C TYR A 245 9.76 -0.17 10.26
N TYR A 246 8.62 -0.56 10.85
CA TYR A 246 7.49 0.34 11.12
C TYR A 246 7.18 0.46 12.61
N ASN A 247 8.13 0.13 13.50
CA ASN A 247 8.00 0.32 14.94
C ASN A 247 6.68 -0.24 15.52
N GLY A 248 6.25 -1.42 15.06
CA GLY A 248 5.04 -2.09 15.51
C GLY A 248 3.75 -1.60 14.87
N TYR A 249 3.81 -0.69 13.90
CA TYR A 249 2.65 -0.06 13.26
C TYR A 249 1.59 -1.06 12.78
N PHE A 250 1.98 -2.02 11.96
CA PHE A 250 1.04 -3.02 11.43
C PHE A 250 0.49 -3.90 12.55
N ARG A 251 1.35 -4.33 13.49
CA ARG A 251 0.94 -5.12 14.67
C ARG A 251 -0.14 -4.41 15.48
N ASP A 252 0.13 -3.16 15.88
CA ASP A 252 -0.81 -2.32 16.63
C ASP A 252 -2.14 -2.14 15.87
N TYR A 253 -2.07 -1.93 14.55
CA TYR A 253 -3.25 -1.76 13.72
C TYR A 253 -4.13 -3.03 13.69
N PHE A 254 -3.52 -4.19 13.41
CA PHE A 254 -4.25 -5.45 13.31
C PHE A 254 -4.75 -5.92 14.68
N GLU A 255 -3.97 -5.78 15.76
CA GLU A 255 -4.44 -6.08 17.11
C GLU A 255 -5.66 -5.24 17.50
N PHE A 256 -5.64 -3.94 17.22
CA PHE A 256 -6.78 -3.08 17.48
C PHE A 256 -8.02 -3.52 16.68
N THR A 257 -7.83 -3.84 15.40
CA THR A 257 -8.91 -4.27 14.51
C THR A 257 -9.52 -5.61 14.95
N LEU A 258 -8.70 -6.58 15.38
CA LEU A 258 -9.17 -7.88 15.86
C LEU A 258 -9.95 -7.79 17.17
N ARG A 259 -9.57 -6.89 18.09
CA ARG A 259 -10.28 -6.69 19.37
C ARG A 259 -11.68 -6.08 19.17
N LYS A 260 -11.86 -5.24 18.15
CA LYS A 260 -13.18 -4.71 17.79
C LYS A 260 -13.89 -5.69 16.84
N LYS A 261 -14.70 -6.61 17.37
CA LYS A 261 -15.63 -7.42 16.56
C LYS A 261 -16.32 -6.51 15.54
N THR A 262 -16.01 -6.69 14.26
CA THR A 262 -16.63 -5.88 13.20
C THR A 262 -18.13 -6.21 13.19
N PRO A 263 -19.03 -5.22 13.35
CA PRO A 263 -20.46 -5.46 13.21
C PRO A 263 -20.70 -6.07 11.83
N LYS A 264 -21.40 -7.20 11.75
CA LYS A 264 -21.80 -7.77 10.46
C LYS A 264 -22.64 -6.70 9.74
N LEU A 265 -22.28 -6.39 8.49
CA LEU A 265 -23.14 -5.57 7.64
C LEU A 265 -24.50 -6.26 7.57
N SER A 266 -25.54 -5.57 8.01
CA SER A 266 -26.92 -5.97 7.76
C SER A 266 -27.14 -5.84 6.25
N HIS A 267 -27.42 -6.97 5.60
CA HIS A 267 -27.94 -7.01 4.25
C HIS A 267 -29.39 -6.52 4.23
#